data_AF-A0A2T5GUL7-F1
#
_entry.id   AF-A0A2T5GUL7-F1
#
_cell.length_a   1.000
_cell.length_b   1.000
_cell.length_c   1.000
_cell.angle_alpha   90.00
_cell.angle_beta   90.00
_cell.angle_gamma   90.00
#
_symmetry.space_group_name_H-M   'P 1'
#
loop_
_entity.id
_entity.type
_entity.pdbx_description
1 polymer ?
#
loop_
_entity_poly.entity_id
_entity_poly.type
_entity_poly.pdbx_seq_one_letter_code
_entity_poly.pdbx_strand_id
1 'polypeptide(L)'
;MPAKGVGSISTLTFDLDITVEPVASTNPMAPTHRVLGRSPRGKLVECGGIWKKQNKETGADYYTLTIRDHGFNANLGKAANQDDLSLQAVIPWGPKDAA
;
A
#
# COMPACT_ATOMS: atom_id res chain seq x y z
N MET A 1 16.43 -4.34 9.00
CA MET A 1 16.27 -3.58 7.74
C MET A 1 14.78 -3.51 7.44
N PRO A 2 14.23 -2.35 7.05
CA PRO A 2 12.83 -2.26 6.66
C PRO A 2 12.54 -3.13 5.41
N ALA A 3 11.34 -3.67 5.34
CA ALA A 3 10.96 -4.66 4.32
C ALA A 3 10.93 -4.03 2.91
N LYS A 4 11.19 -4.84 1.90
CA LYS A 4 11.02 -4.50 0.48
C LYS A 4 10.42 -5.69 -0.25
N GLY A 5 9.69 -5.45 -1.33
CA GLY A 5 9.00 -6.53 -2.02
C GLY A 5 8.56 -6.17 -3.43
N VAL A 6 8.18 -7.19 -4.19
CA VAL A 6 7.48 -7.08 -5.46
C VAL A 6 6.16 -7.83 -5.35
N GLY A 7 5.15 -7.38 -6.06
CA GLY A 7 3.85 -8.01 -6.09
C GLY A 7 2.93 -7.37 -7.11
N SER A 8 1.66 -7.73 -7.09
CA SER A 8 0.64 -7.12 -7.92
C SER A 8 -0.56 -6.67 -7.09
N ILE A 9 -1.24 -5.63 -7.59
CA ILE A 9 -2.57 -5.24 -7.16
C ILE A 9 -3.51 -5.57 -8.31
N SER A 10 -4.44 -6.49 -8.07
CA SER A 10 -5.47 -6.87 -9.04
C SER A 10 -6.83 -6.43 -8.55
N THR A 11 -7.54 -5.68 -9.39
CA THR A 11 -8.90 -5.21 -9.14
C THR A 11 -9.79 -5.56 -10.33
N LEU A 12 -11.08 -5.23 -10.26
CA LEU A 12 -12.00 -5.46 -11.40
C LEU A 12 -11.71 -4.58 -12.62
N THR A 13 -11.02 -3.45 -12.43
CA THR A 13 -10.84 -2.44 -13.49
C THR A 13 -9.39 -2.16 -13.87
N PHE A 14 -8.44 -2.65 -13.06
CA PHE A 14 -7.01 -2.53 -13.36
C PHE A 14 -6.19 -3.59 -12.62
N ASP A 15 -5.07 -3.92 -13.25
CA ASP A 15 -3.95 -4.64 -12.64
C ASP A 15 -2.74 -3.72 -12.60
N LEU A 16 -1.93 -3.83 -11.55
CA LEU A 16 -0.69 -3.08 -11.41
C LEU A 16 0.39 -3.94 -10.75
N ASP A 17 1.46 -4.22 -11.49
CA ASP A 17 2.70 -4.72 -10.92
C ASP A 17 3.38 -3.61 -10.11
N ILE A 18 3.72 -3.92 -8.87
CA ILE A 18 4.34 -2.97 -7.94
C ILE A 18 5.66 -3.48 -7.40
N THR A 19 6.57 -2.54 -7.19
CA THR A 19 7.73 -2.68 -6.31
C THR A 19 7.53 -1.78 -5.10
N VAL A 20 7.81 -2.29 -3.91
CA VAL A 20 7.73 -1.54 -2.66
C VAL A 20 9.12 -1.40 -2.06
N GLU A 21 9.53 -0.17 -1.80
CA GLU A 21 10.83 0.15 -1.21
C GLU A 21 10.68 1.02 0.03
N PRO A 22 11.49 0.80 1.07
CA PRO A 22 11.45 1.63 2.27
C PRO A 22 11.93 3.06 1.97
N VAL A 23 11.33 4.02 2.66
CA VAL A 23 11.70 5.43 2.59
C VAL A 23 12.34 5.83 3.93
N ALA A 24 13.55 6.37 3.87
CA ALA A 24 14.17 7.00 5.03
C ALA A 24 13.69 8.45 5.12
N SER A 25 12.90 8.76 6.16
CA SER A 25 12.38 10.09 6.41
C SER A 25 12.32 10.36 7.91
N THR A 26 12.63 11.59 8.30
CA THR A 26 12.43 12.09 9.67
C THR A 26 11.05 12.71 9.87
N ASN A 27 10.29 12.94 8.80
CA ASN A 27 8.93 13.44 8.87
C ASN A 27 7.97 12.31 9.32
N PRO A 28 7.27 12.44 10.46
CA PRO A 28 6.36 11.41 10.97
C PRO A 28 5.13 11.18 10.08
N MET A 29 4.81 12.11 9.16
CA MET A 29 3.71 11.97 8.21
C MET A 29 4.15 11.37 6.86
N ALA A 30 5.45 11.13 6.67
CA ALA A 30 5.96 10.53 5.45
C ALA A 30 5.52 9.05 5.33
N PRO A 31 5.37 8.54 4.11
CA PRO A 31 5.21 7.11 3.91
C PRO A 31 6.43 6.36 4.46
N THR A 32 6.19 5.18 5.02
CA THR A 32 7.28 4.26 5.42
C THR A 32 7.88 3.56 4.22
N HIS A 33 7.08 3.37 3.15
CA HIS A 33 7.53 2.79 1.90
C HIS A 33 6.93 3.55 0.71
N ARG A 34 7.71 3.71 -0.35
CA ARG A 34 7.22 4.15 -1.67
C ARG A 34 6.79 2.94 -2.48
N VAL A 35 5.79 3.15 -3.33
CA VAL A 35 5.27 2.15 -4.25
C VAL A 35 5.61 2.61 -5.66
N LEU A 36 6.29 1.75 -6.40
CA LEU A 36 6.72 2.00 -7.76
C LEU A 36 5.93 1.10 -8.71
N GLY A 37 5.39 1.69 -9.78
CA GLY A 37 4.84 0.98 -10.92
C GLY A 37 5.76 1.07 -12.14
N ARG A 38 5.44 0.34 -13.20
CA ARG A 38 6.15 0.45 -14.48
C ARG A 38 5.40 1.37 -15.44
N SER A 39 6.11 2.35 -16.01
CA SER A 39 5.57 3.15 -17.11
C SER A 39 5.41 2.31 -18.39
N PRO A 40 4.73 2.81 -19.43
CA PRO A 40 4.61 2.12 -20.73
C PRO A 40 5.96 1.78 -21.38
N ARG A 41 7.04 2.48 -21.01
CA ARG A 41 8.41 2.21 -21.45
C ARG A 41 9.20 1.29 -20.51
N GLY A 42 8.55 0.71 -19.51
CA GLY A 42 9.14 -0.20 -18.53
C GLY A 42 10.02 0.46 -17.47
N LYS A 43 9.94 1.79 -17.28
CA LYS A 43 10.71 2.48 -16.23
C LYS A 43 9.93 2.43 -14.91
N LEU A 44 10.64 2.20 -13.80
CA LEU A 44 10.06 2.33 -12.47
C LEU A 44 9.75 3.80 -12.18
N VAL A 45 8.52 4.07 -11.78
CA VAL A 45 8.02 5.40 -11.43
C VAL A 45 7.25 5.28 -10.12
N GLU A 46 7.52 6.17 -9.17
CA GLU A 46 6.74 6.21 -7.93
C GLU A 46 5.28 6.59 -8.25
N CYS A 47 4.36 5.70 -7.93
CA CYS A 47 2.92 5.86 -8.17
C CYS A 47 2.11 5.89 -6.87
N GLY A 48 2.77 5.71 -5.72
CA GLY A 48 2.07 5.54 -4.45
C GLY A 48 2.96 5.46 -3.23
N GLY A 49 2.33 5.22 -2.09
CA GLY A 49 3.01 5.08 -0.81
C GLY A 49 2.26 4.17 0.15
N ILE A 50 2.99 3.63 1.12
CA ILE A 50 2.47 2.88 2.25
C ILE A 50 2.83 3.62 3.52
N TRP A 51 1.86 3.79 4.41
CA TRP A 51 2.03 4.36 5.73
C TRP A 51 1.78 3.30 6.78
N LYS A 52 2.60 3.31 7.82
CA LYS A 52 2.31 2.58 9.06
C LYS A 52 1.53 3.52 9.98
N LYS A 53 0.36 3.10 10.44
CA LYS A 53 -0.49 3.84 11.37
C LYS A 53 -0.77 2.96 12.59
N GLN A 54 -1.18 3.60 13.67
CA GLN A 54 -1.62 2.91 14.88
C GLN A 54 -3.10 3.18 15.10
N ASN A 55 -3.87 2.13 15.40
CA ASN A 55 -5.25 2.28 15.81
C ASN A 55 -5.28 2.92 17.20
N LYS A 56 -6.07 3.98 17.38
CA LYS A 56 -6.12 4.75 18.63
C LYS A 56 -6.79 4.00 19.79
N GLU A 57 -7.69 3.08 19.49
CA GLU A 57 -8.46 2.33 20.49
C GLU A 57 -7.72 1.07 20.92
N THR A 58 -7.19 0.31 19.95
CA THR A 58 -6.55 -0.99 20.21
C THR A 58 -5.04 -0.90 20.38
N GLY A 59 -4.41 0.20 19.96
CA GLY A 59 -2.96 0.34 19.89
C GLY A 59 -2.30 -0.52 18.81
N ALA A 60 -3.08 -1.27 18.02
CA ALA A 60 -2.55 -2.15 16.99
C ALA A 60 -2.04 -1.36 15.78
N ASP A 61 -0.87 -1.75 15.29
CA ASP A 61 -0.33 -1.23 14.03
C ASP A 61 -1.11 -1.76 12.83
N TYR A 62 -1.37 -0.89 11.86
CA TYR A 62 -1.93 -1.24 10.56
C TYR A 62 -1.26 -0.44 9.46
N TYR A 63 -1.39 -0.90 8.22
CA TYR A 63 -0.82 -0.22 7.07
C TYR A 63 -1.93 0.33 6.17
N THR A 64 -1.68 1.50 5.60
CA THR A 64 -2.52 2.10 4.56
C THR A 64 -1.73 2.28 3.29
N LEU A 65 -2.33 1.98 2.15
CA LEU A 65 -1.77 2.10 0.81
C LEU A 65 -2.55 3.15 0.02
N THR A 66 -1.84 3.95 -0.76
CA THR A 66 -2.42 4.78 -1.82
C THR A 66 -1.69 4.52 -3.13
N ILE A 67 -2.44 4.29 -4.22
CA ILE A 67 -1.96 4.32 -5.60
C ILE A 67 -2.59 5.54 -6.27
N ARG A 68 -1.79 6.60 -6.43
CA ARG A 68 -2.24 7.94 -6.81
C ARG A 68 -2.93 7.96 -8.17
N ASP A 69 -2.31 7.33 -9.16
CA ASP A 69 -2.78 7.37 -10.55
C ASP A 69 -4.10 6.62 -10.77
N HIS A 70 -4.47 5.75 -9.83
CA HIS A 70 -5.72 4.99 -9.84
C HIS A 70 -6.75 5.50 -8.83
N GLY A 71 -6.45 6.58 -8.07
CA GLY A 71 -7.31 7.05 -6.99
C GLY A 71 -7.59 5.97 -5.93
N PHE A 72 -6.71 4.96 -5.83
CA PHE A 72 -6.97 3.74 -5.09
C PHE A 72 -6.37 3.85 -3.68
N ASN A 73 -7.22 3.70 -2.66
CA ASN A 73 -6.81 3.74 -1.25
C ASN A 73 -7.30 2.48 -0.54
N ALA A 74 -6.43 1.89 0.26
CA ALA A 74 -6.73 0.64 0.94
C ALA A 74 -6.03 0.53 2.30
N ASN A 75 -6.60 -0.27 3.19
CA ASN A 75 -5.86 -0.85 4.31
C ASN A 75 -5.20 -2.14 3.85
N LEU A 76 -4.03 -2.45 4.42
CA LEU A 76 -3.44 -3.78 4.34
C LEU A 76 -3.69 -4.49 5.66
N GLY A 77 -4.25 -5.69 5.60
CA GLY A 77 -4.57 -6.49 6.78
C GLY A 77 -4.31 -7.97 6.56
N LYS A 78 -4.38 -8.76 7.63
CA LYS A 78 -4.22 -10.21 7.54
C LYS A 78 -5.23 -10.80 6.55
N ALA A 79 -4.75 -11.53 5.54
CA ALA A 79 -5.64 -12.25 4.64
C ALA A 79 -6.42 -13.33 5.39
N ALA A 80 -7.73 -13.39 5.19
CA ALA A 80 -8.58 -14.40 5.83
C ALA A 80 -8.16 -15.81 5.40
N ASN A 81 -8.15 -16.76 6.34
CA ASN A 81 -7.77 -18.16 6.09
C ASN A 81 -6.34 -18.35 5.56
N GLN A 82 -5.44 -17.42 5.85
CA GLN A 82 -4.02 -17.51 5.49
C GLN A 82 -3.16 -17.45 6.75
N ASP A 83 -2.28 -18.45 6.89
CA ASP A 83 -1.30 -18.52 7.98
C ASP A 83 0.00 -17.79 7.63
N ASP A 84 0.18 -17.43 6.35
CA ASP A 84 1.32 -16.65 5.89
C ASP A 84 1.14 -15.16 6.23
N LEU A 85 1.94 -14.68 7.19
CA LEU A 85 1.96 -13.28 7.60
C LEU A 85 2.51 -12.33 6.53
N SER A 86 3.24 -12.85 5.54
CA SER A 86 3.72 -12.08 4.39
C SER A 86 2.62 -11.78 3.37
N LEU A 87 1.51 -12.52 3.43
CA LEU A 87 0.35 -12.30 2.59
C LEU A 87 -0.66 -11.38 3.30
N GLN A 88 -0.84 -10.19 2.74
CA GLN A 88 -1.80 -9.22 3.24
C GLN A 88 -2.97 -9.08 2.27
N ALA A 89 -4.19 -9.05 2.79
CA ALA A 89 -5.35 -8.61 2.03
C ALA A 89 -5.26 -7.11 1.78
N VAL A 90 -5.52 -6.73 0.53
CA VAL A 90 -5.78 -5.34 0.15
C VAL A 90 -7.26 -5.09 0.37
N ILE A 91 -7.61 -4.16 1.27
CA ILE A 91 -8.99 -3.85 1.65
C ILE A 91 -9.27 -2.42 1.17
N PRO A 92 -9.81 -2.24 -0.05
CA PRO A 92 -10.11 -0.94 -0.59
C PRO A 92 -11.18 -0.24 0.26
N TRP A 93 -11.04 1.06 0.44
CA TRP A 93 -12.14 1.86 0.96
C TRP A 93 -13.04 2.22 -0.23
N GLY A 94 -14.36 2.23 -0.02
CA GLY A 94 -15.26 2.86 -0.97
C GLY A 94 -14.88 4.33 -1.19
N PRO A 95 -15.48 5.01 -2.17
CA PRO A 95 -15.41 6.47 -2.22
C PRO A 95 -15.68 6.98 -0.80
N LYS A 96 -14.85 7.90 -0.29
CA LYS A 96 -15.36 8.76 0.77
C LYS A 96 -16.56 9.43 0.14
N ASP A 97 -17.77 9.07 0.56
CA ASP A 97 -18.93 9.88 0.24
C ASP A 97 -18.51 11.33 0.54
N ALA A 98 -18.59 12.18 -0.48
CA ALA A 98 -18.27 13.58 -0.32
C ALA A 98 -19.28 14.14 0.68
N ALA A 99 -18.84 14.30 1.93
CA ALA A 99 -19.56 15.07 2.93
C ALA A 99 -19.55 16.55 2.55
#